data_AF-A0A5K0Z718-F1
#
_entry.id   AF-A0A5K0Z718-F1
#
_cell.length_a   1.000
_cell.length_b   1.000
_cell.length_c   1.000
_cell.angle_alpha   90.00
_cell.angle_beta   90.00
_cell.angle_gamma   90.00
#
_symmetry.space_group_name_H-M   'P 1'
#
loop_
_entity.id
_entity.type
_entity.pdbx_description
1 polymer ?
#
loop_
_entity_poly.entity_id
_entity_poly.type
_entity_poly.pdbx_seq_one_letter_code
_entity_poly.pdbx_strand_id
1 'polypeptide(L)' 'ILYRNNFSGVIPKEIHTLTKLELLDLRHNNLDGQIPAEFRNLLSMKHV' A
#
# COMPACT_ATOMS: atom_id res chain seq x y z
N ILE A 1 -6.20 6.34 -5.15
CA ILE A 1 -5.08 7.29 -5.35
C ILE A 1 -5.00 8.18 -4.12
N LEU A 2 -3.91 8.12 -3.35
CA LEU A 2 -3.66 8.91 -2.14
C LEU A 2 -2.30 9.65 -2.24
N TYR A 3 -1.89 9.94 -3.48
CA TYR A 3 -0.67 10.64 -3.83
C TYR A 3 -0.62 12.06 -3.25
N ARG A 4 0.54 12.48 -2.73
CA ARG A 4 0.80 13.83 -2.16
C ARG A 4 -0.13 14.22 -1.01
N ASN A 5 -0.19 13.39 0.01
CA ASN A 5 -0.82 13.75 1.29
C ASN A 5 0.24 13.82 2.40
N ASN A 6 -0.15 14.30 3.58
CA ASN A 6 0.70 14.32 4.78
C ASN A 6 0.44 13.08 5.68
N PHE A 7 0.08 11.93 5.10
CA PHE A 7 -0.09 10.71 5.89
C PHE A 7 1.24 10.30 6.49
N SER A 8 1.23 9.90 7.76
CA SER A 8 2.41 9.49 8.51
C SER A 8 2.14 8.24 9.34
N GLY A 9 3.20 7.59 9.81
CA GLY A 9 3.12 6.30 10.48
C GLY A 9 3.19 5.12 9.50
N VAL A 10 2.80 3.94 9.99
CA VAL A 10 2.94 2.68 9.24
C VAL A 10 1.75 2.38 8.33
N ILE A 11 2.00 1.67 7.23
CA ILE A 11 0.93 1.16 6.38
C ILE A 11 0.16 0.08 7.16
N PRO A 12 -1.16 0.23 7.37
CA PRO A 12 -1.94 -0.77 8.08
C PRO A 12 -1.98 -2.08 7.28
N LYS A 13 -1.75 -3.20 7.97
CA LYS A 13 -1.75 -4.54 7.36
C LYS A 13 -3.11 -4.84 6.73
N GLU A 14 -4.19 -4.33 7.32
CA GLU A 14 -5.58 -4.58 6.94
C GLU A 14 -5.88 -4.22 5.47
N ILE A 15 -5.07 -3.37 4.82
CA ILE A 15 -5.19 -3.08 3.38
C ILE A 15 -5.09 -4.35 2.53
N HIS A 16 -4.39 -5.40 3.00
CA HIS A 16 -4.36 -6.70 2.32
C HIS A 16 -5.74 -7.35 2.17
N THR A 17 -6.74 -6.94 2.96
CA THR A 17 -8.11 -7.49 2.89
C THR A 17 -8.92 -6.90 1.74
N LEU A 18 -8.45 -5.83 1.11
CA LEU A 18 -9.10 -5.19 -0.03
C LEU A 18 -8.85 -6.01 -1.30
N THR A 19 -9.59 -7.10 -1.47
CA THR A 19 -9.43 -8.07 -2.58
C THR A 19 -9.70 -7.52 -3.98
N LYS A 20 -10.37 -6.36 -4.07
CA LYS A 20 -10.65 -5.65 -5.34
C LYS A 20 -9.69 -4.49 -5.62
N LEU A 21 -8.67 -4.31 -4.78
CA LEU A 21 -7.74 -3.19 -4.91
C LEU A 21 -6.71 -3.48 -6.01
N GLU A 22 -6.91 -2.87 -7.18
CA GLU A 22 -5.99 -3.02 -8.32
C GLU A 22 -4.80 -2.06 -8.26
N LEU A 23 -5.01 -0.87 -7.69
CA LEU A 23 -3.98 0.16 -7.63
C LEU A 23 -4.10 0.99 -6.34
N LEU A 24 -3.01 0.99 -5.58
CA LEU A 24 -2.83 1.84 -4.42
C LEU A 24 -1.59 2.72 -4.60
N ASP A 25 -1.81 4.01 -4.83
CA ASP A 25 -0.74 4.99 -4.92
C ASP A 25 -0.63 5.76 -3.60
N LEU A 26 0.44 5.51 -2.86
CA LEU A 26 0.79 6.17 -1.60
C LEU A 26 2.07 7.03 -1.73
N ARG A 27 2.56 7.24 -2.96
CA ARG A 27 3.79 8.01 -3.18
C ARG A 27 3.63 9.45 -2.68
N HIS A 28 4.75 10.06 -2.29
CA HIS A 28 4.77 11.40 -1.69
C HIS A 28 3.86 11.51 -0.45
N ASN A 29 4.03 10.60 0.50
CA ASN A 29 3.52 10.70 1.86
C ASN A 29 4.70 10.59 2.83
N ASN A 30 4.46 10.86 4.11
CA ASN A 30 5.43 10.73 5.21
C ASN A 30 5.27 9.39 5.94
N LEU A 31 4.91 8.33 5.20
CA LEU A 31 4.76 6.98 5.74
C LEU A 31 6.13 6.40 6.09
N ASP A 32 6.21 5.72 7.23
CA ASP A 32 7.43 5.14 7.79
C ASP A 32 7.19 3.67 8.17
N GLY A 33 8.24 2.92 8.46
CA GLY A 33 8.18 1.49 8.77
C GLY A 33 8.22 0.59 7.54
N GLN A 34 8.10 -0.72 7.77
CA GLN A 34 8.25 -1.73 6.72
C GLN A 34 6.93 -1.95 5.98
N ILE A 35 7.04 -2.25 4.68
CA ILE A 35 5.90 -2.76 3.91
C ILE A 35 5.49 -4.11 4.51
N PRO A 36 4.23 -4.29 4.97
CA PRO A 36 3.80 -5.54 5.57
C PRO A 36 3.95 -6.70 4.57
N ALA A 37 4.36 -7.88 5.04
CA ALA A 37 4.61 -9.04 4.18
C ALA A 37 3.35 -9.50 3.42
N GLU A 38 2.17 -9.15 3.94
CA GLU A 38 0.87 -9.40 3.36
C GLU A 38 0.66 -8.63 2.03
N PHE A 39 1.34 -7.50 1.85
CA PHE A 39 1.36 -6.77 0.57
C PHE A 39 2.17 -7.47 -0.50
N ARG A 40 3.02 -8.43 -0.16
CA ARG A 40 3.79 -9.22 -1.14
C ARG A 40 2.86 -9.99 -2.09
N ASN A 41 1.69 -10.41 -1.60
CA ASN A 41 0.64 -11.03 -2.42
C ASN A 41 -0.05 -10.02 -3.36
N LEU A 42 -0.21 -8.76 -2.94
CA LEU A 42 -0.74 -7.68 -3.79
C LEU A 42 0.27 -7.23 -4.85
N LEU A 43 1.57 -7.22 -4.51
CA LEU A 43 2.65 -6.92 -5.45
C LEU A 43 2.86 -8.04 -6.49
N SER A 44 2.39 -9.26 -6.21
CA SER A 44 2.38 -10.36 -7.18
C SER A 44 1.32 -10.21 -8.27
N MET A 45 0.39 -9.24 -8.18
CA MET A 45 -0.56 -8.89 -9.25
C MET A 45 0.01 -7.88 -10.26
N LYS A 46 1.29 -8.03 -10.62
CA LYS A 46 1.90 -7.39 -11.79
C LYS A 46 2.65 -8.41 -12.65
N HIS A 47 1.89 -9.30 -13.26
CA HIS A 47 2.24 -9.84 -14.56
C HIS A 47 1.17 -9.38 -15.56
N VAL A 48 1.42 -8.21 -16.14
CA VAL A 48 1.06 -7.88 -17.52
C VAL A 48 2.31 -7.30 -18.16
#